data_AF-A0A1V5MB47-F1
#
_entry.id   AF-A0A1V5MB47-F1
#
_cell.length_a   1.000
_cell.length_b   1.000
_cell.length_c   1.000
_cell.angle_alpha   90.00
_cell.angle_beta   90.00
_cell.angle_gamma   90.00
#
_symmetry.space_group_name_H-M   'P 1'
#
loop_
_entity.id
_entity.type
_entity.pdbx_description
1 polymer ?
#
loop_
_entity_poly.entity_id
_entity_poly.type
_entity_poly.pdbx_seq_one_letter_code
_entity_poly.pdbx_strand_id
1 'polypeptide(L)' 'MAWARLPLASGEPMGEPVLLAEARSSMQKSAHLHPFLSPDGRSGFFNSDESGRLQAYLIRLPDPGSGSDG' A
#
# COMPACT_ATOMS: atom_id res chain seq x y z
N MET A 1 -3.18 7.72 2.30
CA MET A 1 -2.23 6.95 3.13
C MET A 1 -2.86 5.61 3.48
N ALA A 2 -2.16 4.50 3.29
CA ALA A 2 -2.57 3.16 3.73
C ALA A 2 -1.37 2.47 4.35
N TRP A 3 -1.55 1.80 5.49
CA TRP A 3 -0.48 1.16 6.25
C TRP A 3 -0.93 -0.22 6.71
N ALA A 4 -0.14 -1.26 6.43
CA ALA A 4 0.08 -2.40 7.33
C ALA A 4 1.05 -3.40 6.68
N ARG A 5 2.05 -3.85 7.45
CA ARG A 5 2.59 -5.21 7.31
C ARG A 5 1.84 -6.07 8.32
N LEU A 6 1.09 -7.07 7.85
CA LEU A 6 0.43 -8.01 8.74
C LEU A 6 1.49 -8.91 9.38
N PRO A 7 1.43 -9.17 10.70
CA PRO A 7 2.34 -10.11 11.33
C PRO A 7 2.13 -11.51 10.73
N LEU A 8 3.22 -12.24 10.51
CA LEU A 8 3.19 -13.59 9.94
C LEU A 8 2.47 -14.60 10.86
N ALA A 9 2.39 -14.29 12.16
CA ALA A 9 1.69 -15.06 13.18
C ALA A 9 1.12 -14.13 14.27
N SER A 10 0.08 -14.57 14.96
CA SER A 10 -0.48 -13.86 16.12
C SER A 10 0.55 -13.75 17.25
N GLY A 11 0.82 -12.55 17.73
CA GLY A 11 1.67 -12.30 18.91
C GLY A 11 3.10 -11.83 18.62
N GLU A 12 3.54 -11.85 17.36
CA GLU A 12 4.80 -11.21 16.97
C GLU A 12 4.69 -9.68 17.08
N PRO A 13 5.74 -8.97 17.51
CA PRO A 13 5.76 -7.52 17.48
C PRO A 13 5.52 -7.04 16.04
N MET A 14 4.71 -6.00 15.90
CA MET A 14 4.58 -5.34 14.60
C MET A 14 5.97 -4.87 14.17
N GLY A 15 6.46 -5.38 13.04
CA GLY A 15 7.70 -4.91 12.45
C GLY A 15 7.63 -3.42 12.10
N GLU A 16 8.76 -2.84 11.74
CA GLU A 16 8.81 -1.43 11.35
C GLU A 16 7.82 -1.13 10.20
N PRO A 17 7.03 -0.06 10.29
CA PRO A 17 6.15 0.35 9.19
C PRO A 17 6.96 0.70 7.95
N VAL A 18 6.66 0.06 6.82
CA VAL A 18 7.25 0.39 5.51
C VAL A 18 6.21 1.09 4.65
N LEU A 19 6.60 2.20 4.01
CA LEU A 19 5.77 2.88 3.03
C LEU A 19 5.69 2.03 1.74
N LEU A 20 4.49 1.54 1.42
CA LEU A 20 4.27 0.72 0.22
C LEU A 20 3.97 1.55 -1.04
N ALA A 21 3.23 2.66 -0.88
CA ALA A 21 2.90 3.56 -1.95
C ALA A 21 2.50 4.94 -1.40
N GLU A 22 2.92 5.98 -2.12
CA GLU A 22 2.37 7.31 -1.96
C GLU A 22 1.40 7.57 -3.12
N ALA A 23 0.10 7.70 -2.80
CA ALA A 23 -0.92 7.90 -3.82
C ALA A 23 -0.83 9.26 -4.52
N ARG A 24 -0.11 10.24 -3.94
CA ARG A 24 0.04 11.61 -4.46
C ARG A 24 -1.27 12.23 -4.95
N SER A 25 -2.36 11.97 -4.24
CA SER A 25 -3.67 12.49 -4.59
C SER A 25 -3.85 13.91 -4.07
N SER A 26 -4.62 14.70 -4.82
CA SER A 26 -5.07 16.03 -4.45
C SER A 26 -6.00 16.07 -3.23
N MET A 27 -6.55 14.93 -2.79
CA MET A 27 -7.57 14.81 -1.73
C MET A 27 -8.88 15.54 -2.04
N GLN A 28 -9.13 15.95 -3.28
CA GLN A 28 -10.40 16.56 -3.67
C GLN A 28 -11.56 15.57 -3.48
N LYS A 29 -12.78 16.07 -3.30
CA LYS A 29 -13.97 15.20 -3.11
C LYS A 29 -14.15 14.20 -4.26
N SER A 30 -13.73 14.57 -5.48
CA SER A 30 -13.73 13.69 -6.65
C SER A 30 -12.64 12.60 -6.59
N ALA A 31 -11.57 12.80 -5.83
CA ALA A 31 -10.47 11.85 -5.65
C ALA A 31 -10.72 10.98 -4.40
N HIS A 32 -11.65 10.02 -4.53
CA HIS A 32 -11.99 9.08 -3.46
C HIS A 32 -10.81 8.15 -3.14
N LEU A 33 -10.23 8.30 -1.95
CA LEU A 33 -9.09 7.52 -1.48
C LEU A 33 -9.53 6.36 -0.58
N HIS A 34 -9.57 5.16 -1.16
CA HIS A 34 -9.77 3.91 -0.43
C HIS A 34 -8.73 2.88 -0.87
N PRO A 35 -7.47 3.03 -0.42
CA PRO A 35 -6.46 2.03 -0.70
C PRO A 35 -6.75 0.73 0.03
N PHE A 36 -6.45 -0.40 -0.60
CA PHE A 36 -6.58 -1.71 0.03
C PHE A 36 -5.46 -2.66 -0.40
N LEU A 37 -5.16 -3.62 0.47
CA LEU A 37 -4.25 -4.72 0.19
C LEU A 37 -5.04 -5.97 -0.17
N SER A 38 -4.53 -6.77 -1.09
CA SER A 38 -5.07 -8.11 -1.32
C SER A 38 -4.93 -8.94 -0.03
N PRO A 39 -5.84 -9.90 0.23
CA PRO A 39 -5.79 -10.71 1.45
C PRO A 39 -4.48 -11.49 1.63
N ASP A 40 -3.81 -11.85 0.54
CA ASP A 40 -2.52 -12.53 0.53
C ASP A 40 -1.31 -11.59 0.74
N GLY A 41 -1.54 -10.27 0.82
CA GLY A 41 -0.49 -9.26 1.03
C GLY A 41 0.45 -9.07 -0.16
N ARG A 42 0.13 -9.61 -1.36
CA ARG A 42 1.02 -9.55 -2.54
C ARG A 42 0.73 -8.42 -3.49
N SER A 43 -0.39 -7.72 -3.33
CA SER A 43 -0.77 -6.60 -4.19
C SER A 43 -1.51 -5.52 -3.42
N GLY A 44 -1.35 -4.28 -3.88
CA GLY A 44 -2.04 -3.11 -3.34
C GLY A 44 -2.78 -2.37 -4.45
N PHE A 45 -3.92 -1.80 -4.11
CA PHE A 45 -4.70 -0.94 -4.99
C PHE A 45 -4.84 0.46 -4.37
N PHE A 46 -4.77 1.49 -5.19
CA PHE A 46 -5.07 2.87 -4.79
C PHE A 46 -5.51 3.72 -5.99
N ASN A 47 -6.18 4.84 -5.70
CA ASN A 47 -6.48 5.86 -6.69
C ASN A 47 -5.49 7.03 -6.58
N SER A 48 -5.13 7.62 -7.71
CA SER A 48 -4.32 8.84 -7.78
C SER A 48 -4.83 9.74 -8.90
N ASP A 49 -4.77 11.04 -8.68
CA ASP A 49 -4.98 12.08 -9.68
C ASP A 49 -3.72 12.93 -9.92
N GLU A 50 -2.55 12.38 -9.57
CA GLU A 50 -1.24 13.02 -9.79
C GLU A 50 -1.01 13.40 -11.26
N SER A 51 -1.56 12.64 -12.20
CA SER A 51 -1.49 12.92 -13.64
C SER A 51 -2.45 14.03 -14.12
N GLY A 52 -3.22 14.63 -13.22
CA GLY A 52 -4.31 15.56 -13.54
C GLY A 52 -5.63 14.87 -13.92
N ARG A 53 -5.68 13.53 -13.88
CA ARG A 53 -6.89 12.72 -14.09
C ARG A 53 -6.94 11.63 -13.05
N LEU A 54 -8.12 11.38 -12.48
CA LEU A 54 -8.29 10.27 -11.53
C LEU A 54 -8.08 8.93 -12.24
N GLN A 55 -7.14 8.16 -11.73
CA GLN A 55 -6.75 6.84 -12.23
C GLN A 55 -6.63 5.87 -11.07
N ALA A 56 -6.84 4.59 -11.37
CA ALA A 56 -6.68 3.48 -10.46
C ALA A 56 -5.36 2.75 -10.75
N TYR A 57 -4.62 2.41 -9.71
CA TYR A 57 -3.31 1.78 -9.80
C TYR A 57 -3.30 0.47 -9.01
N LEU A 58 -2.58 -0.52 -9.54
CA LEU A 58 -2.27 -1.77 -8.87
C LEU A 58 -0.74 -1.93 -8.80
N ILE A 59 -0.24 -2.21 -7.60
CA ILE A 59 1.18 -2.49 -7.36
C ILE A 59 1.35 -3.92 -6.86
N ARG A 60 2.50 -4.52 -7.17
CA ARG A 60 2.93 -5.79 -6.57
C ARG A 60 3.84 -5.51 -5.41
N LEU A 61 3.59 -6.20 -4.30
CA LEU A 61 4.40 -6.09 -3.10
C LEU A 61 5.49 -7.18 -3.13
N PRO A 62 6.70 -6.88 -2.62
CA PRO A 62 7.73 -7.88 -2.45
C PRO A 62 7.25 -8.98 -1.49
N ASP A 63 7.76 -10.19 -1.67
CA ASP A 63 7.42 -11.29 -0.78
C ASP A 63 7.86 -10.94 0.66
N PRO A 64 7.03 -11.23 1.68
CA PRO A 64 7.37 -10.94 3.06
C PRO A 64 8.54 -11.83 3.51
N GLY A 65 9.76 -11.30 3.34
CA GLY A 65 11.01 -12.02 3.60
C GLY A 65 12.12 -11.79 2.56
N SER A 66 11.81 -11.13 1.43
CA SER A 66 12.81 -10.81 0.40
C SER A 66 13.58 -9.51 0.67
N GLY A 67 13.47 -8.95 1.89
CA GLY A 67 14.32 -7.83 2.30
C GLY A 67 15.73 -8.36 2.52
N SER A 68 16.61 -8.16 1.54
CA SER A 68 18.04 -8.38 1.70
C SER A 68 18.59 -7.41 2.74
N ASP A 69 19.26 -7.92 3.76
CA ASP A 69 20.34 -7.18 4.42
C ASP A 69 21.30 -6.69 3.34
N GLY A 70 21.36 -5.37 3.14
CA GLY A 70 22.19 -4.70 2.14
C GLY A 70 22.10 -3.19 2.25
#